data_AF-A0A7S2DVA7-F1
#
_entry.id   AF-A0A7S2DVA7-F1
#
_cell.length_a   1.000
_cell.length_b   1.000
_cell.length_c   1.000
_cell.angle_alpha   90.00
_cell.angle_beta   90.00
_cell.angle_gamma   90.00
#
_symmetry.space_group_name_H-M   'P 1'
#
loop_
_entity.id
_entity.type
_entity.pdbx_description
1 polymer ?
#
loop_
_entity_poly.entity_id
_entity_poly.type
_entity_poly.pdbx_seq_one_letter_code
_entity_poly.pdbx_strand_id
1 'polypeptide(L)'
;PAAMSLTGSHIFGVVRHAERADAAFAVALNGAPRWTTTSDAQTWPFDPPITDDGKHLAGEAGQKIQAFAEECGTKVDVIVCSPYARCIQTASAICSKLRPACRILIDHSFGEIYGPAIMGPVEPHFVVRPIE
;
A
#
# COMPACT_ATOMS: atom_id res chain seq x y z
N PRO A 1 24.23 16.12 -37.99
CA PRO A 1 24.43 15.52 -36.65
C PRO A 1 23.07 15.14 -36.04
N ALA A 2 22.72 13.86 -36.14
CA ALA A 2 21.52 13.33 -35.51
C ALA A 2 21.71 13.37 -33.99
N ALA A 3 20.86 14.13 -33.28
CA ALA A 3 20.81 14.08 -31.83
C ALA A 3 20.41 12.65 -31.43
N MET A 4 21.30 11.96 -30.71
CA MET A 4 20.97 10.71 -30.03
C MET A 4 19.82 10.99 -29.05
N SER A 5 18.60 10.63 -29.46
CA SER A 5 17.46 10.50 -28.55
C SER A 5 17.58 9.13 -27.85
N LEU A 6 18.20 9.14 -26.69
CA LEU A 6 18.33 8.06 -25.73
C LEU A 6 18.09 8.77 -24.39
N THR A 7 17.14 8.46 -23.51
CA THR A 7 16.42 7.25 -23.15
C THR A 7 15.21 7.68 -22.32
N GLY A 8 14.07 6.99 -22.39
CA GLY A 8 12.98 7.25 -21.42
C GLY A 8 13.51 7.10 -19.99
N SER A 9 13.24 8.08 -19.12
CA SER A 9 13.64 8.02 -17.72
C SER A 9 12.88 6.90 -17.02
N HIS A 10 13.60 5.94 -16.43
CA HIS A 10 13.01 4.95 -15.53
C HIS A 10 12.87 5.56 -14.14
N ILE A 11 11.68 5.43 -13.55
CA ILE A 11 11.43 5.82 -12.17
C ILE A 11 11.15 4.59 -11.32
N PHE A 12 11.63 4.61 -10.08
CA PHE A 12 11.38 3.59 -9.07
C PHE A 12 11.17 4.27 -7.73
N GLY A 13 10.19 3.79 -6.96
CA GLY A 13 9.86 4.33 -5.65
C GLY A 13 9.41 3.24 -4.70
N VAL A 14 9.70 3.44 -3.42
CA VAL A 14 9.25 2.55 -2.33
C VAL A 14 8.33 3.36 -1.44
N VAL A 15 7.15 2.82 -1.17
CA VAL A 15 6.13 3.46 -0.33
C VAL A 15 5.76 2.51 0.78
N ARG A 16 5.89 2.97 2.04
CA ARG A 16 5.32 2.25 3.18
C ARG A 16 3.80 2.43 3.18
N HIS A 17 3.06 1.40 3.61
CA HIS A 17 1.61 1.51 3.79
C HIS A 17 1.23 2.73 4.65
N ALA A 18 0.03 3.27 4.42
CA ALA A 18 -0.51 4.38 5.21
C ALA A 18 -0.87 3.96 6.65
N GLU A 19 -1.37 4.89 7.45
CA GLU A 19 -1.73 4.65 8.84
C GLU A 19 -2.69 3.47 8.99
N ARG A 20 -2.38 2.55 9.91
CA ARG A 20 -3.17 1.34 10.16
C ARG A 20 -4.34 1.63 11.09
N ALA A 21 -5.45 0.93 10.90
CA ALA A 21 -6.66 1.08 11.69
C ALA A 21 -6.56 0.55 13.14
N ASP A 22 -5.47 -0.15 13.47
CA ASP A 22 -5.16 -0.60 14.83
C ASP A 22 -4.15 0.30 15.56
N ALA A 23 -3.77 1.45 14.97
CA ALA A 23 -2.95 2.44 15.65
C ALA A 23 -3.69 3.00 16.89
N ALA A 24 -2.93 3.40 17.92
CA ALA A 24 -3.48 3.80 19.23
C ALA A 24 -4.54 4.92 19.17
N PHE A 25 -4.41 5.81 18.19
CA PHE A 25 -5.30 6.95 17.96
C PHE A 25 -6.18 6.79 16.71
N ALA A 26 -6.17 5.62 16.06
CA ALA A 26 -7.05 5.36 14.93
C ALA A 26 -8.51 5.46 15.39
N VAL A 27 -9.26 6.33 14.72
CA VAL A 27 -10.69 6.52 14.94
C VAL A 27 -11.51 5.53 14.10
N ALA A 28 -12.82 5.63 14.29
CA ALA A 28 -13.85 5.01 13.48
C ALA A 28 -13.50 4.94 11.97
N LEU A 29 -13.52 3.73 11.39
CA LEU A 29 -13.45 3.56 9.93
C LEU A 29 -14.83 3.80 9.33
N ASN A 30 -14.96 4.72 8.38
CA ASN A 30 -16.20 5.12 7.73
C ASN A 30 -17.32 5.47 8.73
N GLY A 31 -16.96 6.08 9.87
CA GLY A 31 -17.91 6.38 10.96
C GLY A 31 -18.37 5.16 11.80
N ALA A 32 -17.77 3.98 11.61
CA ALA A 32 -18.05 2.75 12.37
C ALA A 32 -17.26 2.68 13.70
N PRO A 33 -17.48 1.68 14.58
CA PRO A 33 -16.62 1.49 15.76
C PRO A 33 -15.13 1.33 15.41
N ARG A 34 -14.24 1.49 16.41
CA ARG A 34 -12.80 1.22 16.23
C ARG A 34 -12.60 -0.16 15.62
N TRP A 35 -11.71 -0.28 14.63
CA TRP A 35 -11.50 -1.55 13.93
C TRP A 35 -11.19 -2.71 14.89
N THR A 36 -10.39 -2.45 15.93
CA THR A 36 -10.02 -3.44 16.97
C THR A 36 -11.20 -4.03 17.74
N THR A 37 -12.39 -3.43 17.69
CA THR A 37 -13.61 -3.97 18.32
C THR A 37 -14.53 -4.71 17.35
N THR A 38 -14.13 -4.84 16.08
CA THR A 38 -14.95 -5.47 15.03
C THR A 38 -14.70 -6.98 14.92
N SER A 39 -15.63 -7.70 14.28
CA SER A 39 -15.44 -9.10 13.92
C SER A 39 -14.29 -9.30 12.92
N ASP A 40 -14.01 -8.30 12.07
CA ASP A 40 -12.88 -8.32 11.14
C ASP A 40 -11.55 -8.38 11.91
N ALA A 41 -11.39 -7.59 12.97
CA ALA A 41 -10.19 -7.63 13.82
C ALA A 41 -10.04 -8.94 14.60
N GLN A 42 -11.16 -9.58 14.98
CA GLN A 42 -11.11 -10.90 15.62
C GLN A 42 -10.67 -11.99 14.63
N THR A 43 -11.08 -11.87 13.37
CA THR A 43 -10.76 -12.84 12.32
C THR A 43 -9.35 -12.64 11.77
N TRP A 44 -8.94 -11.38 11.59
CA TRP A 44 -7.68 -10.99 10.95
C TRP A 44 -6.87 -10.01 11.80
N PRO A 45 -6.43 -10.42 13.01
CA PRO A 45 -5.80 -9.50 13.97
C PRO A 45 -4.46 -8.92 13.49
N PHE A 46 -3.77 -9.59 12.56
CA PHE A 46 -2.47 -9.16 12.02
C PHE A 46 -2.57 -8.47 10.65
N ASP A 47 -3.78 -8.34 10.12
CA ASP A 47 -4.03 -7.73 8.81
C ASP A 47 -5.02 -6.56 8.88
N PRO A 48 -4.75 -5.52 9.69
CA PRO A 48 -5.61 -4.35 9.77
C PRO A 48 -5.65 -3.62 8.43
N PRO A 49 -6.80 -3.01 8.07
CA PRO A 49 -6.89 -2.04 6.98
C PRO A 49 -6.16 -0.74 7.34
N ILE A 50 -6.06 0.19 6.38
CA ILE A 50 -5.65 1.57 6.66
C ILE A 50 -6.84 2.44 7.12
N THR A 51 -6.53 3.51 7.85
CA THR A 51 -7.51 4.54 8.27
C THR A 51 -8.07 5.30 7.07
N ASP A 52 -9.18 6.01 7.25
CA ASP A 52 -9.75 6.84 6.17
C ASP A 52 -8.82 8.00 5.82
N ASP A 53 -8.19 8.62 6.83
CA ASP A 53 -7.12 9.60 6.62
C ASP A 53 -5.93 8.94 5.90
N GLY A 54 -5.59 7.70 6.24
CA GLY A 54 -4.59 6.92 5.53
C GLY A 54 -4.91 6.74 4.04
N LYS A 55 -6.17 6.43 3.69
CA LYS A 55 -6.61 6.34 2.28
C LYS A 55 -6.50 7.70 1.58
N HIS A 56 -6.91 8.77 2.26
CA HIS A 56 -6.87 10.12 1.70
C HIS A 56 -5.41 10.54 1.40
N LEU A 57 -4.52 10.43 2.40
CA LEU A 57 -3.10 10.78 2.26
C LEU A 57 -2.38 9.89 1.23
N ALA A 58 -2.73 8.61 1.12
CA ALA A 58 -2.22 7.75 0.06
C ALA A 58 -2.68 8.23 -1.34
N GLY A 59 -3.91 8.72 -1.45
CA GLY A 59 -4.39 9.38 -2.67
C GLY A 59 -3.59 10.64 -3.00
N GLU A 60 -3.34 11.51 -2.03
CA GLU A 60 -2.50 12.71 -2.24
C GLU A 60 -1.06 12.33 -2.67
N ALA A 61 -0.49 11.27 -2.09
CA ALA A 61 0.79 10.73 -2.52
C ALA A 61 0.74 10.28 -3.98
N GLY A 62 -0.34 9.62 -4.41
CA GLY A 62 -0.55 9.25 -5.81
C GLY A 62 -0.58 10.44 -6.76
N GLN A 63 -1.17 11.57 -6.36
CA GLN A 63 -1.13 12.81 -7.16
C GLN A 63 0.28 13.36 -7.30
N LYS A 64 1.06 13.35 -6.21
CA LYS A 64 2.47 13.80 -6.23
C LYS A 64 3.34 12.89 -7.09
N ILE A 65 3.13 11.57 -7.02
CA ILE A 65 3.82 10.59 -7.87
C ILE A 65 3.49 10.81 -9.34
N GLN A 66 2.23 11.07 -9.68
CA GLN A 66 1.81 11.37 -11.05
C GLN A 66 2.52 12.61 -11.59
N ALA A 67 2.50 13.72 -10.84
CA ALA A 67 3.16 14.96 -11.23
C ALA A 67 4.67 14.74 -11.46
N PHE A 68 5.33 14.02 -10.55
CA PHE A 68 6.75 13.68 -10.70
C PHE A 68 7.04 12.82 -11.94
N ALA A 69 6.19 11.84 -12.24
CA ALA A 69 6.33 11.01 -13.44
C ALA A 69 6.20 11.86 -14.73
N GLU A 70 5.22 12.77 -14.77
CA GLU A 70 5.02 13.71 -15.88
C GLU A 70 6.23 14.66 -16.07
N GLU A 71 6.76 15.22 -14.99
CA GLU A 71 7.98 16.04 -15.00
C GLU A 71 9.18 15.26 -15.55
N CYS A 72 9.27 13.97 -15.25
CA CYS A 72 10.30 13.07 -15.78
C CYS A 72 10.04 12.60 -17.21
N GLY A 73 8.93 12.99 -17.84
CA GLY A 73 8.53 12.53 -19.17
C GLY A 73 8.25 11.03 -19.23
N THR A 74 7.77 10.44 -18.14
CA THR A 74 7.52 9.00 -18.00
C THR A 74 6.17 8.72 -17.33
N LYS A 75 5.91 7.46 -16.99
CA LYS A 75 4.69 7.03 -16.30
C LYS A 75 5.00 5.92 -15.30
N VAL A 76 4.04 5.64 -14.44
CA VAL A 76 4.07 4.47 -13.56
C VAL A 76 3.27 3.35 -14.23
N ASP A 77 3.95 2.28 -14.62
CA ASP A 77 3.33 1.13 -15.30
C ASP A 77 2.74 0.10 -14.32
N VAL A 78 3.40 -0.06 -13.16
CA VAL A 78 3.07 -1.10 -12.19
C VAL A 78 3.33 -0.64 -10.76
N ILE A 79 2.45 -1.05 -9.85
CA ILE A 79 2.68 -1.03 -8.41
C ILE A 79 2.75 -2.49 -7.95
N VAL A 80 3.82 -2.87 -7.27
CA VAL A 80 3.96 -4.18 -6.64
C VAL A 80 3.80 -4.00 -5.14
N CYS A 81 2.94 -4.79 -4.50
CA CYS A 81 2.67 -4.66 -3.07
C CYS A 81 2.57 -6.02 -2.37
N SER A 82 2.76 -6.00 -1.05
CA SER A 82 2.55 -7.17 -0.19
C SER A 82 1.06 -7.57 -0.13
N PRO A 83 0.73 -8.82 0.22
CA PRO A 83 -0.66 -9.28 0.32
C PRO A 83 -1.48 -8.69 1.48
N TYR A 84 -0.88 -7.89 2.38
CA TYR A 84 -1.62 -7.28 3.50
C TYR A 84 -2.66 -6.26 3.01
N ALA A 85 -3.83 -6.26 3.64
CA ALA A 85 -4.92 -5.32 3.40
C ALA A 85 -4.44 -3.87 3.43
N ARG A 86 -3.61 -3.51 4.42
CA ARG A 86 -3.02 -2.16 4.52
C ARG A 86 -2.20 -1.75 3.29
N CYS A 87 -1.45 -2.69 2.71
CA CYS A 87 -0.60 -2.45 1.55
C CYS A 87 -1.44 -2.39 0.27
N ILE A 88 -2.38 -3.32 0.10
CA ILE A 88 -3.31 -3.33 -1.05
C ILE A 88 -4.15 -2.06 -1.08
N GLN A 89 -4.70 -1.63 0.06
CA GLN A 89 -5.51 -0.41 0.14
C GLN A 89 -4.68 0.85 -0.13
N THR A 90 -3.44 0.92 0.37
CA THR A 90 -2.51 2.02 0.06
C THR A 90 -2.20 2.05 -1.44
N ALA A 91 -1.84 0.90 -2.02
CA ALA A 91 -1.55 0.76 -3.45
C ALA A 91 -2.76 1.15 -4.32
N SER A 92 -3.96 0.71 -3.94
CA SER A 92 -5.21 1.04 -4.63
C SER A 92 -5.51 2.55 -4.59
N ALA A 93 -5.36 3.19 -3.43
CA ALA A 93 -5.54 4.64 -3.29
C ALA A 93 -4.57 5.43 -4.17
N ILE A 94 -3.29 5.05 -4.20
CA ILE A 94 -2.27 5.65 -5.10
C ILE A 94 -2.65 5.40 -6.56
N CYS A 95 -2.91 4.14 -6.92
CA CYS A 95 -3.22 3.71 -8.28
C CYS A 95 -4.42 4.46 -8.87
N SER A 96 -5.42 4.81 -8.04
CA SER A 96 -6.60 5.57 -8.46
C SER A 96 -6.28 6.96 -9.05
N LYS A 97 -5.10 7.51 -8.74
CA LYS A 97 -4.65 8.84 -9.16
C LYS A 97 -3.70 8.81 -10.35
N LEU A 98 -3.15 7.65 -10.69
CA LEU A 98 -2.18 7.51 -11.77
C LEU A 98 -2.87 7.48 -13.15
N ARG A 99 -2.21 8.11 -14.13
CA ARG A 99 -2.64 8.22 -15.53
C ARG A 99 -1.45 7.96 -16.47
N PRO A 100 -1.57 7.04 -17.46
CA PRO A 100 -2.69 6.12 -17.68
C PRO A 100 -2.88 5.14 -16.51
N ALA A 101 -3.98 4.39 -16.51
CA ALA A 101 -4.26 3.44 -15.44
C ALA A 101 -3.10 2.45 -15.24
N CYS A 102 -2.65 2.33 -14.00
CA CYS A 102 -1.58 1.44 -13.56
C CYS A 102 -2.14 0.08 -13.13
N ARG A 103 -1.34 -0.99 -13.24
CA ARG A 103 -1.69 -2.30 -12.68
C ARG A 103 -1.15 -2.45 -11.27
N ILE A 104 -1.87 -3.19 -10.43
CA ILE A 104 -1.37 -3.63 -9.12
C ILE A 104 -1.03 -5.12 -9.23
N LEU A 105 0.20 -5.47 -8.86
CA LEU A 105 0.64 -6.85 -8.67
C LEU A 105 0.81 -7.10 -7.18
N ILE A 106 0.39 -8.28 -6.74
CA ILE A 106 0.55 -8.72 -5.35
C ILE A 106 1.66 -9.76 -5.33
N ASP A 107 2.68 -9.50 -4.50
CA ASP A 107 3.82 -10.38 -4.34
C ASP A 107 3.92 -10.82 -2.87
N HIS A 108 3.75 -12.12 -2.64
CA HIS A 108 3.82 -12.72 -1.31
C HIS A 108 5.22 -12.67 -0.69
N SER A 109 6.28 -12.48 -1.49
CA SER A 109 7.65 -12.30 -0.97
C SER A 109 7.85 -10.96 -0.27
N PHE A 110 6.94 -9.99 -0.44
CA PHE A 110 6.96 -8.69 0.25
C PHE A 110 6.20 -8.73 1.59
N GLY A 111 5.99 -9.91 2.16
CA GLY A 111 5.33 -10.07 3.46
C GLY A 111 6.06 -9.38 4.62
N GLU A 112 5.34 -9.18 5.72
CA GLU A 112 5.90 -8.65 6.95
C GLU A 112 6.84 -9.67 7.60
N ILE A 113 7.89 -9.20 8.27
CA ILE A 113 8.88 -10.08 8.90
C ILE A 113 8.43 -10.40 10.34
N TYR A 114 7.94 -11.62 10.57
CA TYR A 114 7.58 -12.13 11.91
C TYR A 114 8.70 -12.88 12.61
N GLY A 115 9.90 -12.91 12.02
CA GLY A 115 11.01 -13.70 12.55
C GLY A 115 11.40 -13.34 13.99
N PRO A 116 12.14 -14.24 14.67
CA PRO A 116 12.54 -14.09 16.07
C PRO A 116 13.35 -12.83 16.37
N ALA A 117 13.97 -12.23 15.36
CA ALA A 117 14.66 -10.96 15.47
C ALA A 117 13.73 -9.78 15.81
N ILE A 118 12.42 -9.88 15.51
CA ILE A 118 11.46 -8.76 15.64
C ILE A 118 10.27 -9.14 16.52
N MET A 119 9.62 -10.28 16.28
CA MET A 119 8.32 -10.63 16.90
C MET A 119 8.35 -11.87 17.79
N GLY A 120 9.54 -12.45 18.03
CA GLY A 120 9.73 -13.65 18.84
C GLY A 120 9.67 -14.96 18.04
N PRO A 121 9.88 -16.11 18.70
CA PRO A 121 10.13 -17.39 18.01
C PRO A 121 8.89 -18.00 17.35
N VAL A 122 7.71 -17.42 17.55
CA VAL A 122 6.44 -17.97 17.06
C VAL A 122 5.93 -17.08 15.93
N GLU A 123 6.01 -17.60 14.71
CA GLU A 123 5.43 -16.96 13.54
C GLU A 123 3.93 -17.33 13.45
N PRO A 124 3.02 -16.34 13.37
CA PRO A 124 1.60 -16.61 13.25
C PRO A 124 1.28 -17.29 11.93
N HIS A 125 0.42 -18.32 11.97
CA HIS A 125 -0.18 -18.89 10.79
C HIS A 125 -1.36 -18.01 10.33
N PHE A 126 -1.56 -17.84 9.02
CA PHE A 126 -2.68 -17.07 8.43
C PHE A 126 -2.69 -15.57 8.81
N VAL A 127 -1.60 -14.89 8.49
CA VAL A 127 -1.40 -13.46 8.79
C VAL A 127 -2.05 -12.49 7.82
N VAL A 128 -2.57 -12.99 6.70
CA VAL A 128 -3.21 -12.19 5.65
C VAL A 128 -4.54 -12.82 5.28
N ARG A 129 -5.54 -11.96 5.01
CA ARG A 129 -6.84 -12.42 4.50
C ARG A 129 -6.72 -12.93 3.05
N PRO A 130 -7.56 -13.88 2.60
CA PRO A 130 -7.64 -14.26 1.19
C PRO A 130 -7.93 -13.06 0.31
N ILE A 131 -7.29 -13.03 -0.87
CA ILE A 131 -7.54 -12.02 -1.90
C ILE A 131 -8.57 -12.63 -2.86
N GLU A 132 -9.78 -12.09 -2.88
CA GLU A 132 -10.84 -12.42 -3.84
C GLU A 132 -10.78 -11.52 -5.08
#